data_AF-A0A2V8TQ03-F1
#
_entry.id   AF-A0A2V8TQ03-F1
#
_cell.length_a   1.000
_cell.length_b   1.000
_cell.length_c   1.000
_cell.angle_alpha   90.00
_cell.angle_beta   90.00
_cell.angle_gamma   90.00
#
_symmetry.space_group_name_H-M   'P 1'
#
loop_
_entity.id
_entity.type
_entity.pdbx_description
1 polymer ?
#
loop_
_entity_poly.entity_id
_entity_poly.type
_entity_poly.pdbx_seq_one_letter_code
_entity_poly.pdbx_strand_id
1 'polypeptide(L)'
;LLLIPVLLSIPTLYVWARPEAVNDANIQTKAAYLNVPFFIGRTVFYFAIWFLYSHRLNKWSAEQDRTGDEQLIGKMRSFSAPGLVVFVMTATFAFIDWIMSLEPHWFSTIYGAMFLIGEVLESFAFVIALAIVLARWSPLKEYMTPQHLHDLGNLMFAFMVLWAYLSFSQFIIIWAGNLPEEIPWYLRRLNGGWGWVALTLVIFHFATPFVLLLMRGIKRHTDRLFRVCMLMIAIRLVDVYWVVEPSFYNRQLKVHWMDFATPLAVGGLWLAGYFWQLKSRPLVPLRDPRLQGAPRETVAF
;
A
#
# COMPACT_ATOMS: atom_id res chain seq x y z
N LEU A 1 -15.29 4.84 -8.15
CA LEU A 1 -16.24 3.71 -8.29
C LEU A 1 -16.18 2.77 -7.09
N LEU A 2 -15.03 2.14 -6.81
CA LEU A 2 -14.89 1.15 -5.72
C LEU A 2 -15.15 1.70 -4.30
N LEU A 3 -15.07 3.02 -4.11
CA LEU A 3 -15.38 3.68 -2.83
C LEU A 3 -16.87 3.96 -2.61
N ILE A 4 -17.69 3.90 -3.65
CA ILE A 4 -19.12 4.25 -3.55
C ILE A 4 -19.84 3.43 -2.47
N PRO A 5 -19.65 2.10 -2.36
CA PRO A 5 -20.28 1.32 -1.29
C PRO A 5 -19.90 1.79 0.12
N VAL A 6 -18.65 2.23 0.31
CA VAL A 6 -18.16 2.78 1.59
C VAL A 6 -18.88 4.09 1.91
N LEU A 7 -18.99 4.99 0.92
CA LEU A 7 -19.66 6.28 1.10
C LEU A 7 -21.16 6.14 1.40
N LEU A 8 -21.83 5.17 0.77
CA LEU A 8 -23.24 4.88 1.02
C LEU A 8 -23.47 4.22 2.39
N SER A 9 -22.44 3.59 2.96
CA SER A 9 -22.52 2.83 4.21
C SER A 9 -21.85 3.54 5.40
N ILE A 10 -21.59 4.85 5.30
CA ILE A 10 -20.83 5.60 6.32
C ILE A 10 -21.39 5.39 7.74
N PRO A 11 -22.71 5.55 8.03
CA PRO A 11 -23.24 5.34 9.38
C PRO A 11 -23.13 3.90 9.88
N THR A 12 -23.08 2.93 8.96
CA THR A 12 -22.89 1.52 9.31
C THR A 12 -21.44 1.28 9.74
N LEU A 13 -20.48 1.80 8.97
CA LEU A 13 -19.06 1.56 9.15
C LEU A 13 -18.45 2.39 10.28
N TYR A 14 -18.83 3.65 10.39
CA TYR A 14 -18.18 4.62 11.27
C TYR A 14 -19.09 5.00 12.44
N VAL A 15 -18.66 4.68 13.65
CA VAL A 15 -19.43 4.97 14.88
C VAL A 15 -19.70 6.47 15.04
N TRP A 16 -18.74 7.31 14.66
CA TRP A 16 -18.87 8.78 14.74
C TRP A 16 -19.93 9.37 13.80
N ALA A 17 -20.40 8.61 12.80
CA ALA A 17 -21.43 9.06 11.87
C ALA A 17 -22.85 8.63 12.28
N ARG A 18 -23.00 7.90 13.39
CA ARG A 18 -24.30 7.45 13.90
C ARG A 18 -24.97 8.53 14.77
N PRO A 19 -26.30 8.59 14.83
CA PRO A 19 -27.01 9.57 15.67
C PRO A 19 -26.60 9.51 17.16
N GLU A 20 -26.28 8.31 17.66
CA GLU A 20 -25.90 8.09 19.06
C GLU A 20 -24.55 8.75 19.43
N ALA A 21 -23.70 9.06 18.44
CA ALA A 21 -22.41 9.70 18.64
C ALA A 21 -22.51 11.11 19.24
N VAL A 22 -23.69 11.74 19.17
CA VAL A 22 -23.98 13.03 19.83
C VAL A 22 -23.81 12.94 21.35
N ASN A 23 -24.03 11.77 21.94
CA ASN A 23 -23.91 11.56 23.38
C ASN A 23 -22.48 11.25 23.84
N ASP A 24 -21.52 11.09 22.92
CA ASP A 24 -20.14 10.73 23.23
C ASP A 24 -19.24 11.98 23.21
N ALA A 25 -18.83 12.44 24.40
CA ALA A 25 -18.01 13.62 24.54
C ALA A 25 -16.67 13.54 23.77
N ASN A 26 -16.03 12.36 23.69
CA ASN A 26 -14.76 12.20 22.97
C ASN A 26 -14.96 12.41 21.47
N ILE A 27 -16.02 11.83 20.91
CA ILE A 27 -16.36 12.04 19.50
C ILE A 27 -16.74 13.51 19.23
N GLN A 28 -17.47 14.15 20.14
CA GLN A 28 -17.85 15.55 19.98
C GLN A 28 -16.64 16.50 19.91
N THR A 29 -15.56 16.25 20.67
CA THR A 29 -14.32 17.03 20.52
C THR A 29 -13.68 16.94 19.13
N LYS A 30 -14.00 15.89 18.37
CA LYS A 30 -13.48 15.62 17.02
C LYS A 30 -14.48 15.97 15.93
N ALA A 31 -15.69 16.45 16.25
CA ALA A 31 -16.78 16.66 15.30
C ALA A 31 -16.44 17.68 14.18
N ALA A 32 -15.55 18.64 14.46
CA ALA A 32 -15.03 19.56 13.44
C ALA A 32 -14.30 18.83 12.31
N TYR A 33 -13.66 17.69 12.60
CA TYR A 33 -12.95 16.84 11.63
C TYR A 33 -13.78 15.63 11.21
N LEU A 34 -14.35 14.89 12.17
CA LEU A 34 -15.17 13.69 11.97
C LEU A 34 -16.65 14.06 11.81
N ASN A 35 -17.00 14.57 10.63
CA ASN A 35 -18.38 14.73 10.20
C ASN A 35 -18.53 14.31 8.74
N VAL A 36 -19.73 13.85 8.37
CA VAL A 36 -19.98 13.21 7.07
C VAL A 36 -19.67 14.15 5.88
N PRO A 37 -20.14 15.42 5.85
CA PRO A 37 -19.85 16.31 4.73
C PRO A 37 -18.35 16.57 4.55
N PHE A 38 -17.63 16.83 5.64
CA PHE A 38 -16.20 17.13 5.56
C PHE A 38 -15.37 15.88 5.24
N PHE A 39 -15.73 14.70 5.77
CA PHE A 39 -15.13 13.42 5.41
C PHE A 39 -15.24 13.12 3.91
N ILE A 40 -16.43 13.33 3.32
CA ILE A 40 -16.66 13.15 1.88
C ILE A 40 -15.83 14.18 1.10
N GLY A 41 -15.83 15.44 1.51
CA GLY A 41 -15.05 16.51 0.87
C GLY A 41 -13.55 16.21 0.85
N ARG A 42 -12.99 15.78 1.98
CA ARG A 42 -11.59 15.35 2.10
C ARG A 42 -11.28 14.14 1.23
N THR A 43 -12.15 13.14 1.25
CA THR A 43 -12.01 11.94 0.41
C THR A 43 -11.96 12.30 -1.09
N VAL A 44 -12.87 13.15 -1.57
CA VAL A 44 -12.86 13.63 -2.96
C VAL A 44 -11.59 14.42 -3.25
N PHE A 45 -11.14 15.26 -2.32
CA PHE A 45 -9.91 16.02 -2.44
C PHE A 45 -8.67 15.13 -2.57
N TYR A 46 -8.56 14.04 -1.80
CA TYR A 46 -7.47 13.07 -1.92
C TYR A 46 -7.43 12.44 -3.30
N PHE A 47 -8.57 11.93 -3.79
CA PHE A 47 -8.65 11.36 -5.13
C PHE A 47 -8.35 12.39 -6.24
N ALA A 48 -8.79 13.64 -6.09
CA ALA A 48 -8.51 14.69 -7.06
C ALA A 48 -6.99 14.97 -7.16
N ILE A 49 -6.29 15.02 -6.03
CA ILE A 49 -4.84 15.20 -5.99
C ILE A 49 -4.14 14.01 -6.63
N TRP A 50 -4.44 12.78 -6.19
CA TRP A 50 -3.77 11.59 -6.72
C TRP A 50 -4.04 11.38 -8.20
N PHE A 51 -5.26 11.67 -8.65
CA PHE A 51 -5.62 11.68 -10.06
C PHE A 51 -4.83 12.73 -10.84
N LEU A 52 -4.71 13.97 -10.34
CA LEU A 52 -3.92 15.02 -10.98
C LEU A 52 -2.47 14.58 -11.18
N TYR A 53 -1.82 14.05 -10.14
CA TYR A 53 -0.44 13.57 -10.22
C TYR A 53 -0.29 12.42 -11.20
N SER A 54 -1.12 11.38 -11.07
CA SER A 54 -1.10 10.22 -11.98
C SER A 54 -1.35 10.64 -13.42
N HIS A 55 -2.35 11.49 -13.68
CA HIS A 55 -2.69 11.95 -15.03
C HIS A 55 -1.56 12.78 -15.65
N ARG A 56 -1.00 13.75 -14.92
CA ARG A 56 0.06 14.63 -15.42
C ARG A 56 1.36 13.87 -15.70
N LEU A 57 1.78 12.99 -14.78
CA LEU A 57 2.98 12.16 -14.96
C LEU A 57 2.82 11.19 -16.13
N ASN A 58 1.67 10.53 -16.25
CA ASN A 58 1.38 9.65 -17.39
C ASN A 58 1.36 10.42 -18.72
N LYS A 59 0.79 11.63 -18.74
CA LYS A 59 0.74 12.47 -19.95
C LYS A 59 2.14 12.87 -20.40
N TRP A 60 3.00 13.36 -19.50
CA TRP A 60 4.37 13.74 -19.86
C TRP A 60 5.25 12.55 -20.20
N SER A 61 5.07 11.40 -19.54
CA SER A 61 5.75 10.15 -19.90
C SER A 61 5.39 9.70 -21.32
N ALA A 62 4.11 9.71 -21.69
CA ALA A 62 3.68 9.37 -23.05
C ALA A 62 4.15 10.40 -24.10
N GLU A 63 4.19 11.69 -23.72
CA GLU A 63 4.71 12.74 -24.58
C GLU A 63 6.21 12.57 -24.84
N GLN A 64 6.99 12.21 -23.80
CA GLN A 64 8.42 11.92 -23.91
C GLN A 64 8.67 10.71 -24.81
N ASP A 65 7.88 9.65 -24.73
CA ASP A 65 7.99 8.51 -25.65
C ASP A 65 7.75 8.92 -27.12
N ARG A 66 6.86 9.89 -27.36
CA ARG A 66 6.53 10.39 -28.70
C ARG A 66 7.57 11.36 -29.26
N THR A 67 8.05 12.30 -28.44
CA THR A 67 8.91 13.40 -28.89
C THR A 67 10.40 13.11 -28.67
N GLY A 68 10.76 12.39 -27.61
CA GLY A 68 12.13 12.26 -27.13
C GLY A 68 12.65 13.51 -26.40
N ASP A 69 11.76 14.41 -25.99
CA ASP A 69 12.15 15.65 -25.30
C ASP A 69 12.60 15.39 -23.86
N GLU A 70 13.89 15.55 -23.61
CA GLU A 70 14.52 15.36 -22.30
C GLU A 70 14.07 16.38 -21.25
N GLN A 71 13.56 17.55 -21.66
CA GLN A 71 13.05 18.55 -20.71
C GLN A 71 11.84 18.02 -19.92
N LEU A 72 11.09 17.08 -20.50
CA LEU A 72 9.98 16.42 -19.83
C LEU A 72 10.42 15.59 -18.63
N ILE A 73 11.65 15.04 -18.64
CA ILE A 73 12.23 14.34 -17.49
C ILE A 73 12.44 15.32 -16.34
N GLY A 74 13.02 16.49 -16.63
CA GLY A 74 13.20 17.57 -15.65
C GLY A 74 11.86 18.06 -15.09
N LYS A 75 10.84 18.19 -15.94
CA LYS A 75 9.48 18.58 -15.55
C LYS A 75 8.81 17.54 -14.65
N MET A 76 8.88 16.26 -15.00
CA MET A 76 8.37 15.17 -14.17
C MET A 76 9.07 15.15 -12.81
N ARG A 77 10.40 15.34 -12.77
CA ARG A 77 11.17 15.40 -11.51
C ARG A 77 10.78 16.60 -10.65
N SER A 78 10.72 17.79 -11.23
CA SER A 78 10.30 19.03 -10.55
C SER A 78 8.89 18.93 -10.00
N PHE A 79 7.99 18.26 -10.70
CA PHE A 79 6.62 18.04 -10.25
C PHE A 79 6.53 16.94 -9.17
N SER A 80 7.32 15.88 -9.29
CA SER A 80 7.32 14.76 -8.33
C SER A 80 7.90 15.14 -6.97
N ALA A 81 8.86 16.06 -6.91
CA ALA A 81 9.49 16.48 -5.65
C ALA A 81 8.50 17.06 -4.60
N PRO A 82 7.71 18.11 -4.89
CA PRO A 82 6.63 18.54 -4.00
C PRO A 82 5.49 17.51 -3.97
N GLY A 83 5.30 16.75 -5.05
CA GLY A 83 4.31 15.68 -5.11
C GLY A 83 4.50 14.60 -4.05
N LEU A 84 5.74 14.27 -3.69
CA LEU A 84 6.03 13.31 -2.64
C LEU A 84 5.52 13.82 -1.28
N VAL A 85 5.75 15.10 -0.94
CA VAL A 85 5.26 15.70 0.31
C VAL A 85 3.74 15.73 0.33
N VAL A 86 3.13 16.15 -0.78
CA VAL A 86 1.66 16.16 -0.92
C VAL A 86 1.09 14.75 -0.79
N PHE A 87 1.72 13.75 -1.40
CA PHE A 87 1.30 12.36 -1.32
C PHE A 87 1.38 11.83 0.11
N VAL A 88 2.51 12.00 0.80
CA VAL A 88 2.70 11.59 2.20
C VAL A 88 1.62 12.20 3.09
N MET A 89 1.37 13.51 2.96
CA MET A 89 0.37 14.22 3.77
C MET A 89 -1.05 13.73 3.46
N THR A 90 -1.44 13.67 2.19
CA THR A 90 -2.79 13.26 1.79
C THR A 90 -3.06 11.79 2.10
N ALA A 91 -2.10 10.90 1.90
CA ALA A 91 -2.22 9.48 2.28
C ALA A 91 -2.33 9.30 3.79
N THR A 92 -1.53 10.04 4.57
CA THR A 92 -1.64 10.04 6.05
C THR A 92 -3.05 10.40 6.50
N PHE A 93 -3.60 11.50 6.00
CA PHE A 93 -4.97 11.88 6.35
C PHE A 93 -6.03 10.92 5.79
N ALA A 94 -5.81 10.34 4.61
CA ALA A 94 -6.70 9.33 4.06
C ALA A 94 -6.77 8.08 4.95
N PHE A 95 -5.65 7.61 5.50
CA PHE A 95 -5.65 6.46 6.41
C PHE A 95 -6.20 6.78 7.80
N ILE A 96 -6.03 8.01 8.27
CA ILE A 96 -6.74 8.53 9.45
C ILE A 96 -8.24 8.46 9.21
N ASP A 97 -8.71 8.95 8.07
CA ASP A 97 -10.12 8.97 7.71
C ASP A 97 -10.68 7.56 7.51
N TRP A 98 -10.07 6.75 6.65
CA TRP A 98 -10.66 5.50 6.18
C TRP A 98 -10.49 4.32 7.12
N ILE A 99 -9.46 4.34 7.97
CA ILE A 99 -9.14 3.19 8.83
C ILE A 99 -9.06 3.58 10.30
N MET A 100 -8.26 4.59 10.66
CA MET A 100 -8.11 4.96 12.07
C MET A 100 -9.44 5.42 12.69
N SER A 101 -10.25 6.15 11.92
CA SER A 101 -11.54 6.68 12.39
C SER A 101 -12.62 5.61 12.60
N LEU A 102 -12.38 4.34 12.23
CA LEU A 102 -13.24 3.22 12.61
C LEU A 102 -13.33 3.09 14.14
N GLU A 103 -12.26 3.45 14.85
CA GLU A 103 -12.18 3.46 16.31
C GLU A 103 -11.92 4.88 16.82
N PRO A 104 -12.93 5.77 16.85
CA PRO A 104 -12.73 7.20 17.05
C PRO A 104 -12.16 7.56 18.43
N HIS A 105 -12.23 6.68 19.42
CA HIS A 105 -11.62 6.88 20.74
C HIS A 105 -10.10 6.67 20.75
N TRP A 106 -9.56 6.00 19.74
CA TRP A 106 -8.14 5.67 19.62
C TRP A 106 -7.44 6.60 18.63
N PHE A 107 -6.15 6.85 18.86
CA PHE A 107 -5.31 7.60 17.92
C PHE A 107 -3.86 7.16 18.00
N SER A 108 -3.12 7.33 16.91
CA SER A 108 -1.68 7.10 16.88
C SER A 108 -1.03 7.92 15.77
N THR A 109 0.00 8.68 16.11
CA THR A 109 0.68 9.59 15.17
C THR A 109 1.44 8.85 14.08
N ILE A 110 1.96 7.65 14.38
CA ILE A 110 2.73 6.82 13.44
C ILE A 110 1.84 6.02 12.48
N TYR A 111 0.52 5.98 12.72
CA TYR A 111 -0.42 5.11 12.00
C TYR A 111 -0.46 5.36 10.49
N GLY A 112 -0.55 6.63 10.06
CA GLY A 112 -0.56 6.97 8.65
C GLY A 112 0.75 6.61 7.95
N ALA A 113 1.89 6.80 8.63
CA ALA A 113 3.20 6.42 8.10
C ALA A 113 3.34 4.89 7.95
N MET A 114 2.82 4.11 8.92
CA MET A 114 2.81 2.64 8.82
C MET A 114 2.06 2.16 7.57
N PHE A 115 0.87 2.70 7.33
CA PHE A 115 0.09 2.34 6.15
C PHE A 115 0.74 2.79 4.84
N LEU A 116 1.25 4.02 4.79
CA LEU A 116 1.97 4.55 3.64
C LEU A 116 3.17 3.66 3.26
N ILE A 117 4.02 3.31 4.24
CA ILE A 117 5.18 2.44 3.98
C ILE A 117 4.72 1.03 3.58
N GLY A 118 3.61 0.54 4.15
CA GLY A 118 2.97 -0.69 3.71
C GLY A 118 2.55 -0.64 2.23
N GLU A 119 1.94 0.44 1.77
CA GLU A 119 1.58 0.61 0.35
C GLU A 119 2.80 0.67 -0.57
N VAL A 120 3.89 1.33 -0.14
CA VAL A 120 5.14 1.37 -0.90
C VAL A 120 5.72 -0.04 -1.03
N LEU A 121 5.74 -0.80 0.07
CA LEU A 121 6.23 -2.19 0.09
C LEU A 121 5.44 -3.07 -0.89
N GLU A 122 4.12 -2.98 -0.87
CA GLU A 122 3.26 -3.71 -1.81
C GLU A 122 3.43 -3.29 -3.26
N SER A 123 3.61 -2.00 -3.49
CA SER A 123 3.89 -1.47 -4.82
C SER A 123 5.17 -2.06 -5.38
N PHE A 124 6.23 -2.19 -4.56
CA PHE A 124 7.45 -2.89 -4.95
C PHE A 124 7.20 -4.37 -5.20
N ALA A 125 6.52 -5.08 -4.29
CA ALA A 125 6.22 -6.49 -4.47
C ALA A 125 5.45 -6.77 -5.77
N PHE A 126 4.42 -5.97 -6.05
CA PHE A 126 3.62 -6.06 -7.26
C PHE A 126 4.42 -5.76 -8.53
N VAL A 127 5.15 -4.64 -8.55
CA VAL A 127 5.95 -4.24 -9.74
C VAL A 127 7.07 -5.24 -10.02
N ILE A 128 7.74 -5.76 -8.98
CA ILE A 128 8.78 -6.79 -9.15
C ILE A 128 8.17 -8.09 -9.70
N ALA A 129 7.06 -8.56 -9.12
CA ALA A 129 6.38 -9.77 -9.59
C ALA A 129 5.94 -9.62 -11.05
N LEU A 130 5.34 -8.48 -11.40
CA LEU A 130 4.93 -8.16 -12.76
C LEU A 130 6.11 -8.09 -13.71
N ALA A 131 7.20 -7.43 -13.31
CA ALA A 131 8.40 -7.32 -14.13
C ALA A 131 9.04 -8.70 -14.40
N ILE A 132 9.05 -9.61 -13.42
CA ILE A 132 9.53 -10.99 -13.60
C ILE A 132 8.64 -11.75 -14.60
N VAL A 133 7.31 -11.59 -14.52
CA VAL A 133 6.38 -12.23 -15.45
C VAL A 133 6.57 -11.68 -16.86
N LEU A 134 6.60 -10.36 -17.02
CA LEU A 134 6.73 -9.70 -18.32
C LEU A 134 8.11 -9.90 -18.96
N ALA A 135 9.17 -10.07 -18.16
CA ALA A 135 10.53 -10.34 -18.64
C ALA A 135 10.69 -11.74 -19.26
N ARG A 136 9.64 -12.55 -19.31
CA ARG A 136 9.61 -13.78 -20.11
C ARG A 136 9.50 -13.49 -21.61
N TRP A 137 9.11 -12.29 -22.00
CA TRP A 137 8.90 -11.87 -23.38
C TRP A 137 9.67 -10.59 -23.74
N SER A 138 10.02 -10.43 -25.02
CA SER A 138 10.59 -9.18 -25.55
C SER A 138 9.53 -8.06 -25.54
N PRO A 139 9.90 -6.79 -25.33
CA PRO A 139 11.26 -6.28 -25.19
C PRO A 139 11.83 -6.37 -23.77
N LEU A 140 11.01 -6.58 -22.75
CA LEU A 140 11.47 -6.47 -21.35
C LEU A 140 12.54 -7.52 -20.99
N LYS A 141 12.45 -8.72 -21.59
CA LYS A 141 13.48 -9.77 -21.47
C LYS A 141 14.90 -9.25 -21.75
N GLU A 142 15.06 -8.39 -22.74
CA GLU A 142 16.37 -7.92 -23.22
C GLU A 142 17.06 -6.97 -22.24
N TYR A 143 16.29 -6.34 -21.34
CA TYR A 143 16.77 -5.35 -20.38
C TYR A 143 16.80 -5.85 -18.94
N MET A 144 16.13 -6.96 -18.63
CA MET A 144 16.03 -7.47 -17.26
C MET A 144 17.28 -8.28 -16.91
N THR A 145 18.08 -7.78 -15.97
CA THR A 145 19.30 -8.46 -15.52
C THR A 145 19.15 -8.96 -14.08
N PRO A 146 19.94 -9.95 -13.65
CA PRO A 146 19.99 -10.36 -12.24
C PRO A 146 20.39 -9.22 -11.30
N GLN A 147 21.08 -8.18 -11.79
CA GLN A 147 21.42 -7.00 -11.00
C GLN A 147 20.19 -6.12 -10.75
N HIS A 148 19.34 -5.91 -11.76
CA HIS A 148 18.06 -5.20 -11.57
C HIS A 148 17.18 -5.89 -10.51
N LEU A 149 17.06 -7.22 -10.58
CA LEU A 149 16.31 -8.00 -9.57
C LEU A 149 16.92 -7.87 -8.17
N HIS A 150 18.25 -7.86 -8.08
CA HIS A 150 18.96 -7.69 -6.81
C HIS A 150 18.67 -6.32 -6.18
N ASP A 151 18.72 -5.26 -6.97
CA ASP A 151 18.54 -3.90 -6.49
C ASP A 151 17.09 -3.61 -6.11
N LEU A 152 16.13 -4.11 -6.91
CA LEU A 152 14.71 -4.08 -6.55
C LEU A 152 14.42 -4.92 -5.29
N GLY A 153 15.04 -6.09 -5.16
CA GLY A 153 14.95 -6.92 -3.96
C GLY A 153 15.52 -6.23 -2.71
N ASN A 154 16.58 -5.43 -2.85
CA ASN A 154 17.12 -4.62 -1.76
C ASN A 154 16.19 -3.45 -1.38
N LEU A 155 15.55 -2.79 -2.35
CA LEU A 155 14.56 -1.75 -2.05
C LEU A 155 13.35 -2.35 -1.31
N MET A 156 12.81 -3.47 -1.79
CA MET A 156 11.72 -4.18 -1.12
C MET A 156 12.12 -4.61 0.30
N PHE A 157 13.35 -5.12 0.47
CA PHE A 157 13.89 -5.47 1.79
C PHE A 157 13.98 -4.26 2.73
N ALA A 158 14.50 -3.12 2.25
CA ALA A 158 14.61 -1.91 3.04
C ALA A 158 13.24 -1.39 3.50
N PHE A 159 12.24 -1.35 2.61
CA PHE A 159 10.88 -0.95 2.98
C PHE A 159 10.19 -1.94 3.91
N MET A 160 10.45 -3.25 3.77
CA MET A 160 9.93 -4.26 4.70
C MET A 160 10.53 -4.09 6.10
N VAL A 161 11.83 -3.84 6.22
CA VAL A 161 12.47 -3.53 7.52
C VAL A 161 11.92 -2.24 8.10
N LEU A 162 11.72 -1.19 7.28
CA LEU A 162 11.12 0.06 7.73
C LEU A 162 9.67 -0.14 8.21
N TRP A 163 8.87 -0.91 7.47
CA TRP A 163 7.49 -1.26 7.87
C TRP A 163 7.48 -2.00 9.21
N ALA A 164 8.36 -2.99 9.38
CA ALA A 164 8.48 -3.76 10.61
C ALA A 164 8.92 -2.86 11.78
N TYR A 165 9.86 -1.94 11.54
CA TYR A 165 10.28 -0.95 12.52
C TYR A 165 9.11 -0.08 12.98
N LEU A 166 8.34 0.51 12.06
CA LEU A 166 7.22 1.39 12.40
C LEU A 166 6.13 0.62 13.15
N SER A 167 5.79 -0.58 12.68
CA SER A 167 4.76 -1.45 13.28
C SER A 167 5.16 -1.91 14.68
N PHE A 168 6.39 -2.37 14.84
CA PHE A 168 6.91 -2.76 16.15
C PHE A 168 7.07 -1.58 17.10
N SER A 169 7.51 -0.41 16.60
CA SER A 169 7.63 0.81 17.39
C SER A 169 6.27 1.27 17.94
N GLN A 170 5.21 1.22 17.13
CA GLN A 170 3.87 1.50 17.61
C GLN A 170 3.46 0.53 18.72
N PHE A 171 3.68 -0.77 18.50
CA PHE A 171 3.34 -1.80 19.48
C PHE A 171 4.07 -1.57 20.81
N ILE A 172 5.39 -1.42 20.79
CA ILE A 172 6.17 -1.31 22.03
C ILE A 172 5.86 -0.02 22.79
N ILE A 173 5.59 1.09 22.11
CA ILE A 173 5.23 2.35 22.76
C ILE A 173 3.88 2.23 23.46
N ILE A 174 2.85 1.72 22.77
CA ILE A 174 1.50 1.56 23.35
C ILE A 174 1.52 0.51 24.46
N TRP A 175 2.24 -0.60 24.26
CA TRP A 175 2.36 -1.67 25.25
C TRP A 175 3.10 -1.19 26.51
N ALA A 176 4.22 -0.47 26.35
CA ALA A 176 5.00 0.03 27.47
C ALA A 176 4.28 1.15 28.23
N GLY A 177 3.58 2.04 27.52
CA GLY A 177 2.78 3.11 28.13
C GLY A 177 1.52 2.59 28.83
N ASN A 178 0.90 1.53 28.29
CA ASN A 178 -0.28 0.85 28.83
C ASN A 178 -1.41 1.82 29.23
N LEU A 179 -1.61 2.88 28.44
CA LEU A 179 -2.64 3.88 28.69
C LEU A 179 -4.04 3.29 28.42
N PRO A 180 -5.04 3.50 29.30
CA PRO A 180 -6.39 2.95 29.14
C PRO A 180 -7.08 3.32 27.81
N GLU A 181 -6.71 4.46 27.23
CA GLU A 181 -7.25 4.96 25.97
C GLU A 181 -6.63 4.29 24.74
N GLU A 182 -5.39 3.81 24.85
CA GLU A 182 -4.61 3.31 23.71
C GLU A 182 -4.52 1.78 23.69
N ILE A 183 -4.33 1.15 24.85
CA ILE A 183 -4.12 -0.29 24.96
C ILE A 183 -5.31 -1.15 24.45
N PRO A 184 -6.59 -0.74 24.55
CA PRO A 184 -7.71 -1.58 24.10
C PRO A 184 -7.63 -1.94 22.61
N TRP A 185 -6.99 -1.10 21.78
CA TRP A 185 -6.77 -1.37 20.36
C TRP A 185 -5.94 -2.65 20.13
N TYR A 186 -4.85 -2.82 20.87
CA TYR A 186 -4.03 -4.04 20.82
C TYR A 186 -4.68 -5.21 21.55
N LEU A 187 -5.39 -4.97 22.66
CA LEU A 187 -6.11 -6.05 23.35
C LEU A 187 -7.17 -6.70 22.47
N ARG A 188 -7.90 -5.93 21.65
CA ARG A 188 -8.83 -6.47 20.66
C ARG A 188 -8.13 -7.31 19.59
N ARG A 189 -6.90 -6.93 19.23
CA ARG A 189 -6.08 -7.54 18.17
C ARG A 189 -5.15 -8.67 18.61
N LEU A 190 -5.08 -8.95 19.91
CA LEU A 190 -4.28 -10.04 20.47
C LEU A 190 -5.15 -11.12 21.13
N ASN A 191 -6.37 -10.80 21.54
CA ASN A 191 -7.27 -11.75 22.20
C ASN A 191 -8.25 -12.43 21.23
N GLY A 192 -8.89 -13.51 21.71
CA GLY A 192 -9.97 -14.22 21.02
C GLY A 192 -9.61 -14.75 19.62
N GLY A 193 -8.37 -15.20 19.43
CA GLY A 193 -7.88 -15.79 18.18
C GLY A 193 -7.07 -14.82 17.31
N TRP A 194 -7.22 -13.51 17.52
CA TRP A 194 -6.45 -12.50 16.77
C TRP A 194 -4.94 -12.56 17.04
N GLY A 195 -4.52 -13.08 18.19
CA GLY A 195 -3.11 -13.35 18.49
C GLY A 195 -2.46 -14.34 17.51
N TRP A 196 -3.20 -15.31 16.97
CA TRP A 196 -2.68 -16.23 15.95
C TRP A 196 -2.48 -15.52 14.60
N VAL A 197 -3.36 -14.57 14.28
CA VAL A 197 -3.21 -13.72 13.09
C VAL A 197 -1.99 -12.81 13.27
N ALA A 198 -1.83 -12.17 14.42
CA ALA A 198 -0.66 -11.36 14.75
C ALA A 198 0.65 -12.17 14.65
N LEU A 199 0.67 -13.39 15.19
CA LEU A 199 1.82 -14.29 15.08
C LEU A 199 2.12 -14.65 13.61
N THR A 200 1.08 -14.88 12.81
CA THR A 200 1.21 -15.11 11.36
C THR A 200 1.87 -13.91 10.68
N LEU A 201 1.50 -12.68 11.05
CA LEU A 201 2.14 -11.47 10.52
C LEU A 201 3.62 -11.37 10.94
N VAL A 202 3.95 -11.64 12.20
CA VAL A 202 5.35 -11.64 12.66
C VAL A 202 6.18 -12.66 11.87
N ILE A 203 5.67 -13.86 11.63
CA ILE A 203 6.39 -14.93 10.93
C ILE A 203 6.47 -14.67 9.42
N PHE A 204 5.35 -14.33 8.77
CA PHE A 204 5.26 -14.32 7.30
C PHE A 204 5.35 -12.94 6.67
N HIS A 205 5.07 -11.87 7.42
CA HIS A 205 5.23 -10.50 6.94
C HIS A 205 6.64 -9.97 7.23
N PHE A 206 7.25 -10.39 8.34
CA PHE A 206 8.58 -9.97 8.74
C PHE A 206 9.62 -11.09 8.72
N ALA A 207 9.57 -12.07 9.63
CA ALA A 207 10.70 -12.98 9.88
C ALA A 207 11.11 -13.80 8.63
N THR A 208 10.14 -14.37 7.92
CA THR A 208 10.39 -15.18 6.73
C THR A 208 10.91 -14.32 5.56
N PRO A 209 10.23 -13.23 5.14
CA PRO A 209 10.79 -12.33 4.13
C PRO A 209 12.15 -11.75 4.51
N PHE A 210 12.38 -11.46 5.79
CA PHE A 210 13.66 -10.94 6.29
C PHE A 210 14.81 -11.91 5.99
N VAL A 211 14.68 -13.17 6.41
CA VAL A 211 15.71 -14.18 6.14
C VAL A 211 15.88 -14.43 4.64
N LEU A 212 14.78 -14.52 3.89
CA LEU A 212 14.82 -14.77 2.44
C LEU A 212 15.46 -13.62 1.67
N LEU A 213 15.12 -12.37 1.97
CA LEU A 213 15.64 -11.20 1.27
C LEU A 213 17.03 -10.78 1.74
N LEU A 214 17.50 -11.27 2.89
CA LEU A 214 18.91 -11.14 3.28
C LEU A 214 19.81 -11.92 2.30
N MET A 215 19.35 -13.07 1.81
CA MET A 215 20.10 -13.94 0.92
C MET A 215 20.22 -13.35 -0.50
N ARG A 216 21.45 -13.03 -0.91
CA ARG A 216 21.76 -12.55 -2.27
C ARG A 216 21.26 -13.50 -3.36
N GLY A 217 21.34 -14.81 -3.13
CA GLY A 217 20.90 -15.83 -4.09
C GLY A 217 19.39 -15.87 -4.33
N ILE A 218 18.57 -15.44 -3.35
CA ILE A 218 17.12 -15.29 -3.53
C ILE A 218 16.83 -14.08 -4.41
N LYS A 219 17.46 -12.94 -4.09
CA LYS A 219 17.24 -11.66 -4.79
C LYS A 219 17.68 -11.67 -6.27
N ARG A 220 18.63 -12.53 -6.65
CA ARG A 220 19.10 -12.65 -8.05
C ARG A 220 18.35 -13.69 -8.88
N HIS A 221 17.52 -14.52 -8.26
CA HIS A 221 16.82 -15.62 -8.93
C HIS A 221 15.35 -15.27 -9.13
N THR A 222 14.91 -15.21 -10.38
CA THR A 222 13.54 -14.83 -10.80
C THR A 222 12.46 -15.59 -10.04
N ASP A 223 12.46 -16.92 -10.07
CA ASP A 223 11.38 -17.69 -9.43
C ASP A 223 11.36 -17.57 -7.91
N ARG A 224 12.51 -17.42 -7.27
CA ARG A 224 12.61 -17.32 -5.81
C ARG A 224 12.14 -15.94 -5.36
N LEU A 225 12.59 -14.87 -6.01
CA LEU A 225 12.14 -13.52 -5.74
C LEU A 225 10.64 -13.37 -6.03
N PHE A 226 10.13 -13.94 -7.12
CA PHE A 226 8.70 -13.95 -7.44
C PHE A 226 7.85 -14.57 -6.32
N ARG A 227 8.27 -15.72 -5.76
CA ARG A 227 7.57 -16.35 -4.63
C ARG A 227 7.56 -15.45 -3.38
N VAL A 228 8.65 -14.74 -3.11
CA VAL A 228 8.69 -13.76 -2.01
C VAL A 228 7.72 -12.61 -2.29
N CYS A 229 7.69 -12.06 -3.50
CA CYS A 229 6.73 -11.00 -3.85
C CYS A 229 5.27 -11.48 -3.69
N MET A 230 4.95 -12.70 -4.11
CA MET A 230 3.61 -13.27 -3.92
C MET A 230 3.27 -13.48 -2.44
N LEU A 231 4.25 -13.88 -1.62
CA LEU A 231 4.09 -13.95 -0.17
C LEU A 231 3.77 -12.56 0.42
N MET A 232 4.51 -11.51 0.03
CA MET A 232 4.29 -10.14 0.50
C MET A 232 2.87 -9.64 0.16
N ILE A 233 2.44 -9.84 -1.09
CA ILE A 233 1.09 -9.46 -1.54
C ILE A 233 0.00 -10.20 -0.75
N ALA A 234 0.18 -11.51 -0.55
CA ALA A 234 -0.79 -12.31 0.18
C ALA A 234 -0.85 -11.94 1.67
N ILE A 235 0.30 -11.76 2.32
CA ILE A 235 0.34 -11.46 3.76
C ILE A 235 -0.13 -10.04 4.05
N ARG A 236 -0.02 -9.10 3.11
CA ARG A 236 -0.62 -7.78 3.26
C ARG A 236 -2.13 -7.82 3.40
N LEU A 237 -2.81 -8.70 2.65
CA LEU A 237 -4.25 -8.85 2.81
C LEU A 237 -4.60 -9.29 4.24
N VAL A 238 -3.79 -10.18 4.81
CA VAL A 238 -3.91 -10.60 6.22
C VAL A 238 -3.62 -9.45 7.17
N ASP A 239 -2.62 -8.60 6.88
CA ASP A 239 -2.29 -7.43 7.69
C ASP A 239 -3.44 -6.42 7.72
N VAL A 240 -3.98 -6.07 6.55
CA VAL A 240 -5.14 -5.19 6.44
C VAL A 240 -6.35 -5.80 7.16
N TYR A 241 -6.57 -7.11 7.03
CA TYR A 241 -7.62 -7.81 7.77
C TYR A 241 -7.44 -7.71 9.29
N TRP A 242 -6.23 -7.95 9.80
CA TRP A 242 -5.90 -7.83 11.22
C TRP A 242 -6.07 -6.40 11.74
N VAL A 243 -5.78 -5.39 10.90
CA VAL A 243 -5.97 -3.99 11.30
C VAL A 243 -7.44 -3.56 11.24
N VAL A 244 -8.21 -3.97 10.23
CA VAL A 244 -9.56 -3.44 9.97
C VAL A 244 -10.64 -4.20 10.72
N GLU A 245 -10.62 -5.54 10.65
CA GLU A 245 -11.75 -6.38 11.06
C GLU A 245 -12.06 -6.34 12.57
N PRO A 246 -11.07 -6.30 13.48
CA PRO A 246 -11.34 -6.21 14.92
C PRO A 246 -12.06 -4.93 15.35
N SER A 247 -12.18 -3.93 14.46
CA SER A 247 -12.96 -2.71 14.70
C SER A 247 -14.47 -2.96 14.65
N PHE A 248 -14.93 -4.01 13.97
CA PHE A 248 -16.36 -4.29 13.74
C PHE A 248 -16.94 -5.40 14.61
N TYR A 249 -16.12 -6.36 15.04
CA TYR A 249 -16.60 -7.55 15.73
C TYR A 249 -16.20 -7.59 17.21
N ASN A 250 -17.06 -8.22 18.02
CA ASN A 250 -16.74 -8.66 19.37
C ASN A 250 -15.40 -9.43 19.37
N ARG A 251 -14.65 -9.40 20.49
CA ARG A 251 -13.26 -9.87 20.69
C ARG A 251 -12.84 -11.23 20.07
N GLN A 252 -13.73 -11.99 19.45
CA GLN A 252 -13.46 -13.28 18.81
C GLN A 252 -13.25 -13.14 17.30
N LEU A 253 -12.26 -13.86 16.77
CA LEU A 253 -12.01 -14.03 15.35
C LEU A 253 -13.22 -14.71 14.69
N LYS A 254 -13.80 -14.04 13.70
CA LYS A 254 -14.86 -14.59 12.84
C LYS A 254 -14.46 -14.37 11.40
N VAL A 255 -14.40 -15.45 10.65
CA VAL A 255 -14.08 -15.40 9.22
C VAL A 255 -15.37 -15.57 8.45
N HIS A 256 -15.68 -14.60 7.59
CA HIS A 256 -16.80 -14.62 6.68
C HIS A 256 -16.30 -14.83 5.24
N TRP A 257 -17.11 -15.47 4.39
CA TRP A 257 -16.71 -15.72 2.99
C TRP A 257 -16.48 -14.41 2.21
N MET A 258 -17.12 -13.31 2.63
CA MET A 258 -16.92 -11.98 2.04
C MET A 258 -15.53 -11.40 2.32
N ASP A 259 -14.83 -11.88 3.35
CA ASP A 259 -13.45 -11.48 3.67
C ASP A 259 -12.49 -11.92 2.56
N PHE A 260 -12.85 -12.95 1.80
CA PHE A 260 -12.10 -13.41 0.62
C PHE A 260 -12.71 -12.88 -0.68
N ALA A 261 -14.04 -12.90 -0.80
CA ALA A 261 -14.69 -12.46 -2.04
C ALA A 261 -14.47 -10.97 -2.31
N THR A 262 -14.45 -10.12 -1.29
CA THR A 262 -14.31 -8.67 -1.46
C THR A 262 -12.91 -8.28 -1.94
N PRO A 263 -11.80 -8.73 -1.33
CA PRO A 263 -10.47 -8.46 -1.87
C PRO A 263 -10.26 -9.03 -3.28
N LEU A 264 -10.82 -10.21 -3.58
CA LEU A 264 -10.75 -10.79 -4.92
C LEU A 264 -11.54 -9.97 -5.96
N ALA A 265 -12.73 -9.49 -5.62
CA ALA A 265 -13.54 -8.67 -6.51
C ALA A 265 -12.91 -7.29 -6.75
N VAL A 266 -12.51 -6.60 -5.68
CA VAL A 266 -11.86 -5.28 -5.74
C VAL A 266 -10.50 -5.39 -6.44
N GLY A 267 -9.68 -6.36 -6.05
CA GLY A 267 -8.39 -6.62 -6.67
C GLY A 267 -8.51 -7.05 -8.13
N GLY A 268 -9.49 -7.88 -8.47
CA GLY A 268 -9.77 -8.30 -9.85
C GLY A 268 -10.18 -7.13 -10.75
N LEU A 269 -11.08 -6.26 -10.28
CA LEU A 269 -11.46 -5.04 -11.01
C LEU A 269 -10.29 -4.07 -11.17
N TRP A 270 -9.46 -3.92 -10.14
CA TRP A 270 -8.26 -3.11 -10.20
C TRP A 270 -7.25 -3.67 -11.20
N LEU A 271 -6.97 -4.98 -11.17
CA LEU A 271 -6.06 -5.66 -12.10
C LEU A 271 -6.58 -5.57 -13.53
N ALA A 272 -7.88 -5.74 -13.76
CA ALA A 272 -8.48 -5.58 -15.09
C ALA A 272 -8.26 -4.16 -15.64
N GLY A 273 -8.50 -3.13 -14.82
CA GLY A 273 -8.23 -1.73 -15.18
C GLY A 273 -6.74 -1.45 -15.40
N TYR A 274 -5.87 -2.05 -14.60
CA TYR A 274 -4.42 -1.93 -14.73
C TYR A 274 -3.92 -2.56 -16.05
N PHE A 275 -4.28 -3.81 -16.32
CA PHE A 275 -3.85 -4.52 -17.54
C PHE A 275 -4.47 -3.92 -18.81
N TRP A 276 -5.70 -3.40 -18.74
CA TRP A 276 -6.30 -2.68 -19.86
C TRP A 276 -5.48 -1.43 -20.23
N GLN A 277 -5.03 -0.66 -19.25
CA GLN A 277 -4.14 0.48 -19.48
C GLN A 277 -2.74 0.04 -19.91
N LEU A 278 -2.18 -1.00 -19.31
CA LEU A 278 -0.85 -1.50 -19.66
C LEU A 278 -0.78 -1.94 -21.13
N LYS A 279 -1.81 -2.61 -21.64
CA LYS A 279 -1.88 -3.06 -23.05
C LYS A 279 -1.86 -1.89 -24.04
N SER A 280 -2.30 -0.70 -23.62
CA SER A 280 -2.35 0.50 -24.47
C SER A 280 -1.03 1.27 -24.55
N ARG A 281 0.04 0.80 -23.87
CA ARG A 281 1.31 1.51 -23.73
C ARG A 281 2.49 0.57 -23.97
N PRO A 282 3.64 1.08 -24.44
CA PRO A 282 4.85 0.27 -24.55
C PRO A 282 5.34 -0.15 -23.16
N LEU A 283 5.85 -1.37 -23.04
CA LEU A 283 6.36 -1.92 -21.77
C LEU A 283 7.69 -1.30 -21.32
N VAL A 284 8.44 -0.77 -22.27
CA VAL A 284 9.70 -0.05 -22.06
C VAL A 284 9.59 1.32 -22.74
N PRO A 285 10.08 2.40 -22.11
CA PRO A 285 10.02 3.72 -22.73
C PRO A 285 10.86 3.73 -24.02
N LEU A 286 10.32 4.30 -25.10
CA LEU A 286 10.89 4.14 -26.44
C LEU A 286 12.08 5.07 -26.70
N ARG A 287 12.08 6.23 -26.04
CA ARG A 287 13.06 7.32 -26.28
C ARG A 287 13.66 7.84 -24.97
N ASP A 288 13.79 6.98 -23.97
CA ASP A 288 14.45 7.37 -22.71
C ASP A 288 15.97 7.32 -22.87
N PRO A 289 16.70 8.43 -22.62
CA PRO A 289 18.16 8.45 -22.72
C PRO A 289 18.82 7.45 -21.76
N ARG A 290 18.17 7.09 -20.64
CA ARG A 290 18.68 6.10 -19.67
C ARG A 290 18.69 4.68 -20.23
N LEU A 291 17.89 4.39 -21.26
CA LEU A 291 17.91 3.10 -21.95
C LEU A 291 18.96 3.01 -23.05
N GLN A 292 19.49 4.13 -23.55
CA GLN A 292 20.47 4.15 -24.65
C GLN A 292 21.86 3.63 -24.26
N GLY A 293 22.08 3.29 -22.98
CA GLY A 293 23.28 2.60 -22.48
C GLY A 293 22.97 1.49 -21.46
N ALA A 294 21.68 1.14 -21.28
CA ALA A 294 21.31 0.04 -20.40
C ALA A 294 21.82 -1.28 -21.01
N PRO A 295 22.38 -2.21 -20.21
CA PRO A 295 22.85 -3.47 -20.74
C PRO A 295 21.71 -4.19 -21.44
N ARG A 296 21.82 -4.31 -22.77
CA ARG A 296 21.06 -5.29 -23.53
C ARG A 296 21.76 -6.61 -23.23
N GLU A 297 21.02 -7.64 -22.83
CA GLU A 297 21.57 -8.99 -22.94
C GLU A 297 21.87 -9.23 -24.43
N THR A 298 23.11 -8.95 -24.84
CA THR A 298 23.66 -9.54 -26.04
C THR A 298 23.70 -11.02 -25.74
N VAL A 299 22.71 -11.73 -26.26
CA VAL A 299 22.71 -13.18 -26.25
C VAL A 299 23.91 -13.60 -27.09
N ALA A 300 25.06 -13.80 -26.43
CA ALA A 300 26.15 -14.56 -26.99
C ALA A 300 25.65 -16.01 -27.02
N PHE A 301 25.08 -16.40 -28.16
CA PHE A 301 25.11 -17.78 -28.60
C PHE A 301 26.42 -18.00 -29.36
#